data_AF-A0A2E7C9X1-F1
#
_entry.id   AF-A0A2E7C9X1-F1
#
_cell.length_a   1.000
_cell.length_b   1.000
_cell.length_c   1.000
_cell.angle_alpha   90.00
_cell.angle_beta   90.00
_cell.angle_gamma   90.00
#
_symmetry.space_group_name_H-M   'P 1'
#
loop_
_entity.id
_entity.type
_entity.pdbx_description
1 polymer ?
#
loop_
_entity_poly.entity_id
_entity_poly.type
_entity_poly.pdbx_seq_one_letter_code
_entity_poly.pdbx_strand_id
1 'polypeptide(L)'
;MQGRSAETVACELLAMTDHDLQPLVELTPKGYALVPRIGIARAMLISAAMELGRRRTAISRITKNRITSSSDVYNRYVDRFCDLGYEELNVLLLKRSNDLLV
;
A
#
# COMPACT_ATOMS: atom_id res chain seq x y z
N MET A 1 -6.82 34.89 -8.65
CA MET A 1 -6.24 33.89 -7.72
C MET A 1 -5.50 32.84 -8.54
N GLN A 2 -4.18 32.92 -8.65
CA GLN A 2 -3.39 31.92 -9.38
C GLN A 2 -3.41 30.60 -8.59
N GLY A 3 -3.90 29.53 -9.22
CA GLY A 3 -3.81 28.20 -8.63
C GLY A 3 -2.35 27.75 -8.60
N ARG A 4 -1.85 27.27 -7.45
CA ARG A 4 -0.62 26.47 -7.39
C ARG A 4 -0.73 25.29 -8.35
N SER A 5 0.36 24.96 -9.04
CA SER A 5 0.41 23.81 -9.94
C SER A 5 0.32 22.51 -9.14
N ALA A 6 -0.04 21.41 -9.82
CA ALA A 6 -0.03 20.08 -9.21
C ALA A 6 1.40 19.69 -8.76
N GLU A 7 2.41 20.14 -9.49
CA GLU A 7 3.83 19.94 -9.19
C GLU A 7 4.21 20.55 -7.83
N THR A 8 3.82 21.81 -7.57
CA THR A 8 4.12 22.44 -6.26
C THR A 8 3.48 21.68 -5.11
N VAL A 9 2.24 21.22 -5.27
CA VAL A 9 1.54 20.44 -4.23
C VAL A 9 2.21 19.08 -4.02
N ALA A 10 2.71 18.45 -5.09
CA ALA A 10 3.45 17.19 -4.99
C ALA A 10 4.79 17.38 -4.27
N CYS A 11 5.53 18.47 -4.56
CA CYS A 11 6.76 18.81 -3.85
C CYS A 11 6.50 19.07 -2.36
N GLU A 12 5.44 19.81 -2.01
CA GLU A 12 5.07 20.06 -0.60
C GLU A 12 4.72 18.75 0.13
N LEU A 13 3.97 17.86 -0.52
CA LEU A 13 3.63 16.55 0.03
C LEU A 13 4.87 15.69 0.29
N LEU A 14 5.82 15.68 -0.63
CA LEU A 14 7.06 14.92 -0.53
C LEU A 14 8.03 15.53 0.51
N ALA A 15 8.05 16.86 0.62
CA ALA A 15 8.84 17.56 1.63
C ALA A 15 8.36 17.27 3.07
N MET A 16 7.07 16.96 3.27
CA MET A 16 6.56 16.55 4.60
C MET A 16 7.16 15.24 5.12
N THR A 17 7.68 14.38 4.23
CA THR A 17 8.28 13.09 4.60
C THR A 17 9.78 13.05 4.31
N ASP A 18 10.44 14.22 4.39
CA ASP A 18 11.88 14.37 4.11
C ASP A 18 12.31 13.78 2.77
N HIS A 19 11.47 13.95 1.75
CA HIS A 19 11.67 13.44 0.41
C HIS A 19 11.74 11.91 0.28
N ASP A 20 11.29 11.20 1.31
CA ASP A 20 11.13 9.75 1.28
C ASP A 20 9.69 9.36 0.93
N LEU A 21 9.53 8.43 0.00
CA LEU A 21 8.25 7.86 -0.41
C LEU A 21 7.76 6.78 0.57
N GLN A 22 8.64 6.18 1.36
CA GLN A 22 8.28 5.10 2.29
C GLN A 22 7.28 5.58 3.35
N PRO A 23 7.50 6.70 4.08
CA PRO A 23 6.59 7.18 5.11
C PRO A 23 5.27 7.71 4.53
N LEU A 24 5.30 8.12 3.26
CA LEU A 24 4.12 8.57 2.51
C LEU A 24 3.07 7.46 2.43
N VAL A 25 3.48 6.22 2.17
CA VAL A 25 2.56 5.07 2.05
C VAL A 25 1.84 4.79 3.37
N GLU A 26 2.46 5.07 4.51
CA GLU A 26 1.90 4.83 5.84
C GLU A 26 0.90 5.92 6.29
N LEU A 27 0.81 7.03 5.56
CA LEU A 27 -0.11 8.12 5.90
C LEU A 27 -1.57 7.70 5.69
N THR A 28 -2.40 8.03 6.68
CA THR A 28 -3.86 7.95 6.52
C THR A 28 -4.36 9.07 5.59
N PRO A 29 -5.59 8.96 5.01
CA PRO A 29 -6.22 10.05 4.27
C PRO A 29 -6.22 11.40 5.02
N LYS A 30 -6.29 11.39 6.35
CA LYS A 30 -6.21 12.62 7.15
C LYS A 30 -4.80 13.22 7.15
N GLY A 31 -3.75 12.38 7.11
CA GLY A 31 -2.36 12.82 7.03
C GLY A 31 -2.07 13.56 5.73
N TYR A 32 -2.50 13.01 4.58
CA TYR A 32 -2.36 13.70 3.29
C TYR A 32 -3.10 15.05 3.26
N ALA A 33 -4.24 15.13 3.95
CA ALA A 33 -5.06 16.35 3.98
C ALA A 33 -4.45 17.51 4.80
N LEU A 34 -3.31 17.28 5.48
CA LEU A 34 -2.52 18.34 6.10
C LEU A 34 -1.82 19.22 5.07
N VAL A 35 -1.55 18.71 3.86
CA VAL A 35 -1.02 19.51 2.76
C VAL A 35 -2.11 20.45 2.24
N PRO A 36 -1.87 21.77 2.18
CA PRO A 36 -2.83 22.71 1.63
C PRO A 36 -3.31 22.28 0.23
N ARG A 37 -4.63 22.31 0.02
CA ARG A 37 -5.31 21.95 -1.25
C ARG A 37 -5.36 20.45 -1.58
N ILE A 38 -4.92 19.59 -0.66
CA ILE A 38 -5.30 18.18 -0.63
C ILE A 38 -6.52 18.03 0.27
N GLY A 39 -7.71 18.06 -0.33
CA GLY A 39 -8.94 17.73 0.40
C GLY A 39 -9.10 16.22 0.61
N ILE A 40 -10.04 15.82 1.46
CA ILE A 40 -10.23 14.40 1.82
C ILE A 40 -10.46 13.48 0.60
N ALA A 41 -11.17 13.95 -0.42
CA ALA A 41 -11.41 13.18 -1.64
C ALA A 41 -10.10 12.90 -2.42
N ARG A 42 -9.21 13.90 -2.52
CA ARG A 42 -7.89 13.72 -3.12
C ARG A 42 -6.98 12.87 -2.26
N ALA A 43 -7.05 13.02 -0.94
CA ALA A 43 -6.30 12.18 -0.01
C ALA A 43 -6.68 10.70 -0.13
N MET A 44 -7.97 10.38 -0.28
CA MET A 44 -8.43 9.02 -0.56
C MET A 44 -7.88 8.48 -1.89
N LEU A 45 -7.89 9.30 -2.94
CA LEU A 45 -7.30 8.94 -4.23
C LEU A 45 -5.80 8.65 -4.13
N ILE A 46 -5.04 9.47 -3.40
CA ILE A 46 -3.60 9.26 -3.17
C ILE A 46 -3.37 7.96 -2.39
N SER A 47 -4.10 7.75 -1.28
CA SER A 47 -4.01 6.53 -0.48
C SER A 47 -4.30 5.28 -1.31
N ALA A 48 -5.35 5.30 -2.14
CA ALA A 48 -5.65 4.19 -3.05
C ALA A 48 -4.55 3.98 -4.10
N ALA A 49 -3.97 5.06 -4.65
CA ALA A 49 -2.88 4.96 -5.61
C ALA A 49 -1.60 4.37 -5.01
N MET A 50 -1.24 4.76 -3.78
CA MET A 50 -0.10 4.20 -3.05
C MET A 50 -0.29 2.70 -2.81
N GLU A 51 -1.48 2.29 -2.35
CA GLU A 51 -1.83 0.89 -2.14
C GLU A 51 -1.74 0.07 -3.43
N LEU A 52 -2.30 0.58 -4.54
CA LEU A 52 -2.22 -0.08 -5.84
C LEU A 52 -0.77 -0.20 -6.34
N GLY A 53 0.06 0.83 -6.12
CA GLY A 53 1.48 0.81 -6.42
C GLY A 53 2.23 -0.30 -5.67
N ARG A 54 1.93 -0.45 -4.37
CA ARG A 54 2.48 -1.50 -3.50
C ARG A 54 2.06 -2.89 -3.98
N ARG A 55 0.77 -3.10 -4.27
CA ARG A 55 0.25 -4.35 -4.86
C ARG A 55 0.90 -4.68 -6.20
N ARG A 56 1.13 -3.69 -7.07
CA ARG A 56 1.81 -3.89 -8.36
C ARG A 56 3.23 -4.44 -8.16
N THR A 57 3.98 -3.89 -7.22
CA THR A 57 5.33 -4.37 -6.89
C THR A 57 5.28 -5.77 -6.27
N ALA A 58 4.28 -6.06 -5.43
CA ALA A 58 4.03 -7.36 -4.82
C ALA A 58 3.77 -8.46 -5.86
N ILE A 59 2.96 -8.18 -6.88
CA ILE A 59 2.59 -9.15 -7.93
C ILE A 59 3.85 -9.70 -8.64
N SER A 60 4.89 -8.88 -8.82
CA SER A 60 6.17 -9.35 -9.40
C SER A 60 6.89 -10.40 -8.53
N ARG A 61 6.59 -10.46 -7.22
CA ARG A 61 7.16 -11.42 -6.26
C ARG A 61 6.37 -12.72 -6.16
N ILE A 62 5.14 -12.80 -6.68
CA ILE A 62 4.29 -14.01 -6.65
C ILE A 62 4.76 -14.99 -7.74
N THR A 63 5.93 -15.59 -7.54
CA THR A 63 6.46 -16.66 -8.42
C THR A 63 6.37 -18.05 -7.79
N LYS A 64 6.02 -18.15 -6.50
CA LYS A 64 5.87 -19.43 -5.80
C LYS A 64 4.40 -19.71 -5.47
N ASN A 65 3.79 -20.63 -6.20
CA ASN A 65 2.47 -21.18 -5.88
C ASN A 65 2.49 -22.16 -4.71
N ARG A 66 3.68 -22.64 -4.32
CA ARG A 66 3.87 -23.67 -3.32
C ARG A 66 4.29 -23.08 -1.98
N ILE A 67 3.58 -23.43 -0.92
CA ILE A 67 3.88 -23.04 0.45
C ILE A 67 4.73 -24.14 1.11
N THR A 68 5.92 -23.78 1.57
CA THR A 68 6.84 -24.71 2.25
C THR A 68 7.21 -24.28 3.65
N SER A 69 6.95 -23.01 3.99
CA SER A 69 7.27 -22.41 5.28
C SER A 69 6.31 -21.27 5.61
N SER A 70 6.31 -20.83 6.86
CA SER A 70 5.58 -19.62 7.30
C SER A 70 6.02 -18.37 6.54
N SER A 71 7.30 -18.29 6.14
CA SER A 71 7.83 -17.19 5.33
C SER A 71 7.17 -17.09 3.96
N ASP A 72 6.80 -18.22 3.34
CA ASP A 72 6.08 -18.22 2.06
C ASP A 72 4.67 -17.63 2.22
N VAL A 73 4.00 -17.90 3.36
CA VAL A 73 2.70 -17.33 3.69
C VAL A 73 2.83 -15.81 3.93
N TYR A 74 3.80 -15.39 4.73
CA TYR A 74 4.05 -13.97 4.99
C TYR A 74 4.30 -13.20 3.68
N ASN A 75 5.25 -13.66 2.86
CA ASN A 75 5.59 -12.95 1.61
C ASN A 75 4.42 -12.87 0.63
N ARG A 76 3.48 -13.82 0.70
CA ARG A 76 2.29 -13.81 -0.14
C ARG A 76 1.22 -12.81 0.35
N TYR A 77 1.07 -12.68 1.66
CA TYR A 77 -0.06 -11.98 2.27
C TYR A 77 0.29 -10.65 2.92
N VAL A 78 1.58 -10.40 3.19
CA VAL A 78 2.07 -9.14 3.76
C VAL A 78 1.50 -7.97 2.99
N ASP A 79 1.49 -8.08 1.66
CA ASP A 79 1.03 -6.98 0.84
C ASP A 79 -0.48 -6.73 0.89
N ARG A 80 -1.27 -7.65 1.43
CA ARG A 80 -2.71 -7.44 1.64
C ARG A 80 -3.00 -6.92 3.04
N PHE A 81 -2.21 -7.33 4.02
CA PHE A 81 -2.54 -7.17 5.43
C PHE A 81 -1.71 -6.11 6.15
N CYS A 82 -0.56 -5.69 5.62
CA CYS A 82 0.32 -4.75 6.34
C CYS A 82 -0.32 -3.38 6.62
N ASP A 83 -1.27 -2.95 5.80
CA ASP A 83 -1.90 -1.62 5.90
C ASP A 83 -3.24 -1.65 6.64
N LEU A 84 -3.69 -2.83 7.09
CA LEU A 84 -4.92 -2.94 7.87
C LEU A 84 -4.66 -2.46 9.29
N GLY A 85 -5.38 -1.43 9.73
CA GLY A 85 -5.34 -0.93 11.11
C GLY A 85 -6.07 -1.81 12.13
N TYR A 86 -6.35 -3.07 11.80
CA TYR A 86 -7.09 -4.02 12.62
C TYR A 86 -6.68 -5.46 12.28
N GLU A 87 -6.95 -6.39 13.19
CA GLU A 87 -6.61 -7.81 13.02
C GLU A 87 -7.71 -8.58 12.24
N GLU A 88 -7.28 -9.50 11.36
CA GLU A 88 -8.16 -10.42 10.62
C GLU A 88 -7.71 -11.87 10.78
N LEU A 89 -8.67 -12.78 11.01
CA LEU A 89 -8.41 -14.22 10.94
C LEU A 89 -8.67 -14.72 9.51
N ASN A 90 -7.65 -15.31 8.88
CA ASN A 90 -7.72 -15.80 7.51
C ASN A 90 -7.37 -17.30 7.45
N VAL A 91 -8.06 -18.06 6.59
CA VAL A 91 -7.80 -19.49 6.35
C VAL A 91 -7.21 -19.67 4.96
N LEU A 92 -6.09 -20.40 4.87
CA LEU A 92 -5.45 -20.77 3.62
C LEU A 92 -5.67 -22.25 3.32
N LEU A 93 -6.26 -22.55 2.17
CA LEU A 93 -6.49 -23.92 1.70
C LEU A 93 -5.37 -24.34 0.75
N LEU A 94 -4.85 -25.55 0.95
CA LEU A 94 -3.74 -26.11 0.16
C LEU A 94 -4.14 -27.47 -0.44
N LYS A 95 -3.57 -27.77 -1.61
CA LYS A 95 -3.53 -29.12 -2.17
C LYS A 95 -2.51 -29.97 -1.42
N ARG A 96 -2.55 -31.30 -1.62
CA ARG A 96 -1.54 -32.24 -1.07
C ARG A 96 -0.09 -31.89 -1.49
N SER A 97 0.10 -31.24 -2.64
CA SER A 97 1.40 -30.75 -3.12
C SER A 97 1.92 -29.50 -2.38
N ASN A 98 1.13 -28.96 -1.45
CA ASN A 98 1.27 -27.65 -0.81
C ASN A 98 1.14 -26.46 -1.78
N ASP A 99 0.60 -26.68 -2.96
CA ASP A 99 0.15 -25.58 -3.81
C ASP A 99 -1.16 -25.02 -3.27
N LEU A 100 -1.40 -23.73 -3.53
CA LEU A 100 -2.68 -23.10 -3.22
C LEU A 100 -3.84 -23.84 -3.88
N LEU A 101 -4.90 -24.06 -3.10
CA LEU A 101 -6.17 -24.51 -3.62
C LEU A 101 -6.86 -23.31 -4.27
N VAL A 102 -6.88 -23.28 -5.60
CA VAL A 102 -7.63 -22.30 -6.41
C VAL A 102 -9.02 -22.86 -6.67
#